data_AF-A0AA96TGN8-F1
#
_entry.id   AF-A0AA96TGN8-F1
#
_cell.length_a   1.000
_cell.length_b   1.000
_cell.length_c   1.000
_cell.angle_alpha   90.00
_cell.angle_beta   90.00
_cell.angle_gamma   90.00
#
_symmetry.space_group_name_H-M   'P 1'
#
loop_
_entity.id
_entity.type
_entity.pdbx_description
1 polymer ?
#
loop_
_entity_poly.entity_id
_entity_poly.type
_entity_poly.pdbx_seq_one_letter_code
_entity_poly.pdbx_strand_id
1 'polypeptide(L)'
;MSVEPLAELVNRGFFFQTVPDEKGEIAVVVGSYGWHGYYDRIHVWGEDEAVAARELSDHRPFSGNVVWSYEGSASDAAQALLDLPKPGEPGAPTVARTAPSSLWLPLLSARRRE
;
A
#
# COMPACT_ATOMS: atom_id res chain seq x y z
N MET A 1 2.47 -5.24 23.03
CA MET A 1 2.53 -4.96 21.58
C MET A 1 3.38 -3.71 21.37
N SER A 2 4.25 -3.66 20.35
CA SER A 2 5.10 -2.47 20.13
C SER A 2 4.34 -1.46 19.27
N VAL A 3 4.05 -0.29 19.83
CA VAL A 3 3.44 0.83 19.09
C VAL A 3 4.45 1.58 18.20
N GLU A 4 5.71 1.16 18.21
CA GLU A 4 6.79 1.81 17.46
C GLU A 4 6.51 1.98 15.95
N PRO A 5 5.97 0.98 15.22
CA PRO A 5 5.73 1.15 13.79
C PRO A 5 4.70 2.26 13.49
N LEU A 6 3.64 2.38 14.29
CA LEU A 6 2.65 3.45 14.13
C LEU A 6 3.24 4.82 14.46
N ALA A 7 4.06 4.91 15.50
CA ALA A 7 4.78 6.15 15.83
C ALA A 7 5.74 6.55 14.69
N GLU A 8 6.38 5.57 14.05
CA GLU A 8 7.27 5.86 12.92
C GLU A 8 6.51 6.29 11.66
N LEU A 9 5.28 5.81 11.44
CA LEU A 9 4.41 6.39 10.41
C LEU A 9 4.12 7.87 10.69
N VAL A 10 3.84 8.24 11.95
CA VAL A 10 3.68 9.64 12.34
C VAL A 10 4.95 10.45 12.05
N ASN A 11 6.13 9.92 12.41
CA ASN A 11 7.42 10.57 12.12
C ASN A 11 7.68 10.74 10.62
N ARG A 12 7.27 9.76 9.80
CA ARG A 12 7.33 9.83 8.34
C ARG A 12 6.39 10.89 7.75
N GLY A 13 5.44 11.38 8.53
CA GLY A 13 4.50 12.45 8.17
C GLY A 13 3.11 11.96 7.80
N PHE A 14 2.72 10.73 8.18
CA PHE A 14 1.35 10.28 8.01
C PHE A 14 0.38 11.20 8.77
N PHE A 15 -0.69 11.59 8.09
CA PHE A 15 -1.82 12.25 8.70
C PHE A 15 -2.84 11.22 9.18
N PHE A 16 -3.15 11.23 10.46
CA PHE A 16 -4.12 10.32 11.09
C PHE A 16 -5.39 11.06 11.50
N GLN A 17 -6.53 10.42 11.28
CA GLN A 17 -7.85 10.88 11.73
C GLN A 17 -8.67 9.70 12.27
N THR A 18 -9.54 9.98 13.24
CA THR A 18 -10.51 9.01 13.75
C THR A 18 -11.84 9.20 13.05
N VAL A 19 -12.44 8.12 12.57
CA VAL A 19 -13.80 8.13 12.03
C VAL A 19 -14.72 7.49 13.07
N PRO A 20 -15.71 8.23 13.60
CA PRO A 20 -16.64 7.69 14.57
C PRO A 20 -17.74 6.83 13.91
N ASP A 21 -18.34 5.94 14.70
CA ASP A 21 -19.54 5.20 14.34
C ASP A 21 -20.81 6.05 14.53
N GLU A 22 -21.98 5.45 14.30
CA GLU A 22 -23.29 6.09 14.48
C GLU A 22 -23.56 6.55 15.92
N LYS A 23 -22.83 6.02 16.91
CA LYS A 23 -22.95 6.36 18.33
C LYS A 23 -21.92 7.42 18.77
N GLY A 24 -21.01 7.81 17.87
CA GLY A 24 -19.94 8.76 18.17
C GLY A 24 -18.68 8.13 18.75
N GLU A 25 -18.62 6.80 18.88
CA GLU A 25 -17.44 6.08 19.34
C GLU A 25 -16.46 5.87 18.18
N ILE A 26 -15.16 5.76 18.46
CA ILE A 26 -14.16 5.59 17.39
C ILE A 26 -14.36 4.24 16.71
N ALA A 27 -14.75 4.26 15.43
CA ALA A 27 -14.96 3.05 14.63
C ALA A 27 -13.69 2.59 13.92
N VAL A 28 -12.90 3.54 13.42
CA VAL A 28 -11.67 3.27 12.69
C VAL A 28 -10.71 4.45 12.79
N VAL A 29 -9.42 4.16 12.90
CA VAL A 29 -8.35 5.13 12.73
C VAL A 29 -7.82 5.03 11.30
N VAL A 30 -7.80 6.14 10.57
CA VAL A 30 -7.34 6.22 9.19
C VAL A 30 -6.07 7.06 9.14
N GLY A 31 -4.98 6.45 8.69
CA GLY A 31 -3.71 7.12 8.38
C GLY A 31 -3.52 7.25 6.88
N SER A 32 -2.95 8.36 6.42
CA SER A 32 -2.60 8.55 5.00
C SER A 32 -1.32 9.35 4.80
N TYR A 33 -0.58 9.04 3.74
CA TYR A 33 0.61 9.77 3.32
C TYR A 33 0.70 9.89 1.81
N GLY A 34 0.88 11.13 1.33
CA GLY A 34 0.91 11.42 -0.10
C GLY A 34 2.32 11.31 -0.69
N TRP A 35 2.41 10.67 -1.86
CA TRP A 35 3.56 10.74 -2.76
C TRP A 35 3.15 11.47 -4.05
N HIS A 36 4.11 11.75 -4.93
CA HIS A 36 3.77 12.19 -6.27
C HIS A 36 3.20 11.01 -7.07
N GLY A 37 1.91 11.07 -7.42
CA GLY A 37 1.22 10.05 -8.23
C GLY A 37 0.77 8.80 -7.46
N TYR A 38 1.10 8.69 -6.17
CA TYR A 38 0.66 7.61 -5.29
C TYR A 38 0.26 8.16 -3.93
N TYR A 39 -0.47 7.39 -3.15
CA TYR A 39 -0.63 7.64 -1.73
C TYR A 39 -0.69 6.32 -0.96
N ASP A 40 -0.18 6.35 0.26
CA ASP A 40 -0.27 5.25 1.21
C ASP A 40 -1.43 5.50 2.16
N ARG A 41 -2.14 4.44 2.53
CA ARG A 41 -3.16 4.49 3.58
C ARG A 41 -3.06 3.30 4.52
N ILE A 42 -3.53 3.50 5.74
CA ILE A 42 -3.79 2.43 6.71
C ILE A 42 -5.13 2.70 7.40
N HIS A 43 -5.97 1.67 7.48
CA HIS A 43 -7.19 1.65 8.28
C HIS A 43 -6.97 0.69 9.44
N VAL A 44 -7.29 1.13 10.66
CA VAL A 44 -7.12 0.34 11.88
C VAL A 44 -8.45 0.32 12.62
N TRP A 45 -9.07 -0.86 12.68
CA TRP A 45 -10.32 -1.09 13.43
C TRP A 45 -10.02 -1.58 14.85
N GLY A 46 -8.88 -2.22 15.04
CA GLY A 46 -8.41 -2.68 16.33
C GLY A 46 -6.94 -3.06 16.28
N GLU A 47 -6.43 -3.51 17.42
CA GLU A 47 -5.03 -3.90 17.57
C GLU A 47 -4.62 -5.02 16.60
N ASP A 48 -5.52 -5.99 16.39
CA ASP A 48 -5.31 -7.16 15.52
C ASP A 48 -5.96 -7.04 14.13
N GLU A 49 -6.62 -5.92 13.83
CA GLU A 49 -7.38 -5.73 12.59
C GLU A 49 -7.06 -4.39 11.93
N ALA A 50 -6.25 -4.47 10.89
CA ALA A 50 -5.84 -3.34 10.07
C ALA A 50 -5.62 -3.74 8.61
N VAL A 51 -5.83 -2.78 7.72
CA VAL A 51 -5.53 -2.90 6.29
C VAL A 51 -4.67 -1.71 5.87
N ALA A 52 -3.51 -1.99 5.30
CA ALA A 52 -2.65 -1.03 4.65
C ALA A 52 -2.68 -1.19 3.13
N ALA A 53 -2.51 -0.08 2.41
CA ALA A 53 -2.43 -0.10 0.95
C ALA A 53 -1.59 1.05 0.40
N ARG A 54 -0.99 0.82 -0.76
CA ARG A 54 -0.49 1.87 -1.66
C ARG A 54 -1.40 1.92 -2.88
N GLU A 55 -1.87 3.11 -3.20
CA GLU A 55 -2.72 3.36 -4.35
C GLU A 55 -2.17 4.43 -5.28
N LEU A 56 -2.59 4.39 -6.54
CA LEU A 56 -2.39 5.50 -7.48
C LEU A 56 -3.28 6.68 -7.11
N SER A 57 -2.74 7.89 -7.22
CA SER A 57 -3.48 9.15 -7.01
C SER A 57 -4.34 9.57 -8.22
N ASP A 58 -4.66 8.64 -9.14
CA ASP A 58 -5.53 8.92 -10.30
C ASP A 58 -6.89 9.49 -9.81
N HIS A 59 -7.31 10.60 -10.41
CA HIS A 59 -8.56 11.31 -10.15
C HIS A 59 -9.85 10.51 -10.47
N ARG A 60 -9.74 9.25 -10.88
CA ARG A 60 -10.86 8.35 -11.11
C ARG A 60 -11.21 7.60 -9.81
N PRO A 61 -12.28 7.99 -9.10
CA PRO A 61 -12.77 7.16 -8.01
C PRO A 61 -13.22 5.80 -8.57
N PHE A 62 -12.96 4.73 -7.82
CA PHE A 62 -13.39 3.34 -8.07
C PHE A 62 -12.67 2.53 -9.16
N SER A 63 -11.63 3.04 -9.83
CA SER A 63 -10.71 2.15 -10.56
C SER A 63 -9.83 1.42 -9.55
N GLY A 64 -9.60 0.12 -9.72
CA GLY A 64 -8.72 -0.69 -8.85
C GLY A 64 -7.28 -0.17 -8.83
N ASN A 65 -7.06 0.90 -8.07
CA ASN A 65 -5.85 1.72 -8.04
C ASN A 65 -4.85 1.21 -7.00
N VAL A 66 -5.20 0.14 -6.27
CA VAL A 66 -4.32 -0.55 -5.32
C VAL A 66 -3.21 -1.24 -6.09
N VAL A 67 -1.98 -0.78 -5.86
CA VAL A 67 -0.77 -1.43 -6.40
C VAL A 67 -0.14 -2.38 -5.40
N TRP A 68 -0.53 -2.26 -4.13
CA TRP A 68 -0.09 -3.11 -3.04
C TRP A 68 -1.07 -2.99 -1.85
N SER A 69 -1.28 -4.10 -1.14
CA SER A 69 -2.06 -4.13 0.10
C SER A 69 -1.52 -5.17 1.07
N TYR A 70 -1.76 -4.94 2.36
CA TYR A 70 -1.49 -5.86 3.44
C TYR A 70 -2.65 -5.83 4.45
N GLU A 71 -3.03 -6.98 4.98
CA GLU A 71 -4.06 -7.14 6.01
C GLU A 71 -3.50 -7.94 7.18
N GLY A 72 -3.74 -7.48 8.41
CA GLY A 72 -3.23 -8.11 9.62
C GLY A 72 -3.34 -7.21 10.84
N SER A 73 -2.45 -7.38 11.83
CA SER A 73 -2.41 -6.50 13.00
C SER A 73 -2.04 -5.06 12.63
N ALA A 74 -2.42 -4.10 13.47
CA ALA A 74 -2.08 -2.69 13.27
C ALA A 74 -0.56 -2.46 13.19
N SER A 75 0.19 -3.21 14.01
CA SER A 75 1.65 -3.12 14.04
C SER A 75 2.28 -3.69 12.76
N ASP A 76 1.83 -4.86 12.31
CA ASP A 76 2.38 -5.50 11.12
C ASP A 76 2.01 -4.72 9.84
N ALA A 77 0.78 -4.21 9.76
CA ALA A 77 0.34 -3.39 8.65
C ALA A 77 1.13 -2.07 8.56
N ALA A 78 1.43 -1.45 9.70
CA ALA A 78 2.27 -0.27 9.75
C ALA A 78 3.72 -0.57 9.35
N GLN A 79 4.29 -1.68 9.84
CA GLN A 79 5.64 -2.10 9.45
C GLN A 79 5.71 -2.40 7.95
N ALA A 80 4.70 -3.08 7.41
CA ALA A 80 4.63 -3.41 5.99
C ALA A 80 4.63 -2.15 5.09
N LEU A 81 4.02 -1.05 5.52
CA LEU A 81 4.12 0.25 4.84
C LEU A 81 5.50 0.88 4.94
N LEU A 82 6.15 0.80 6.11
CA LEU A 82 7.49 1.36 6.31
C LEU A 82 8.53 0.65 5.44
N ASP A 83 8.35 -0.66 5.24
CA ASP A 83 9.23 -1.52 4.43
C ASP A 83 9.08 -1.29 2.93
N LEU A 84 8.03 -0.61 2.47
CA LEU A 84 7.85 -0.31 1.05
C LEU A 84 8.94 0.67 0.54
N PRO A 85 9.64 0.32 -0.55
CA PRO A 85 10.46 1.29 -1.28
C PRO A 85 9.61 2.48 -1.72
N LYS A 86 10.22 3.66 -1.83
CA LYS A 86 9.48 4.85 -2.27
C LYS A 86 9.05 4.68 -3.74
N PRO A 87 7.94 5.29 -4.18
CA PRO A 87 7.57 5.26 -5.59
C PRO A 87 8.73 5.68 -6.50
N GLY A 88 9.02 4.86 -7.51
CA GLY A 88 10.13 5.07 -8.45
C GLY A 88 11.46 4.41 -8.06
N GLU A 89 11.59 3.90 -6.83
CA GLU A 89 12.75 3.10 -6.42
C GLU A 89 12.62 1.64 -6.92
N PRO A 90 13.75 0.92 -7.11
CA PRO A 90 13.72 -0.51 -7.46
C PRO A 90 12.88 -1.32 -6.46
N GLY A 91 11.97 -2.15 -6.97
CA GLY A 91 11.08 -2.97 -6.14
C GLY A 91 9.85 -2.25 -5.60
N ALA A 92 9.68 -0.94 -5.88
CA ALA A 92 8.45 -0.24 -5.54
C ALA A 92 7.24 -0.87 -6.28
N PRO A 93 6.12 -1.13 -5.59
CA PRO A 93 4.93 -1.65 -6.23
C PRO A 93 4.39 -0.72 -7.31
N THR A 94 4.10 -1.27 -8.48
CA THR A 94 3.49 -0.56 -9.62
C THR A 94 2.40 -1.43 -10.22
N VAL A 95 1.39 -0.82 -10.86
CA VAL A 95 0.44 -1.59 -11.68
C VAL A 95 1.22 -2.34 -12.75
N ALA A 96 1.01 -3.65 -12.86
CA ALA A 96 1.56 -4.45 -13.94
C ALA A 96 1.07 -3.87 -15.28
N ARG A 97 1.97 -3.25 -16.04
CA ARG A 97 1.67 -2.80 -17.41
C ARG A 97 1.75 -4.02 -18.32
N THR A 98 0.70 -4.28 -19.08
CA THR A 98 0.76 -5.24 -20.19
C THR A 98 1.92 -4.85 -21.10
N ALA A 99 2.77 -5.82 -21.47
CA ALA A 99 3.86 -5.58 -22.40
C ALA A 99 3.29 -4.93 -23.67
N PRO A 100 3.93 -3.88 -24.22
CA PRO A 100 3.54 -3.35 -25.52
C PRO A 100 3.48 -4.50 -26.52
N SER A 101 2.42 -4.59 -27.31
CA SER A 101 2.28 -5.63 -28.35
C SER A 101 3.39 -5.56 -29.40
N SER A 102 4.15 -4.46 -29.43
CA SER A 102 5.31 -4.23 -30.26
C SER A 102 6.65 -4.67 -29.64
N LEU A 103 6.65 -5.11 -28.38
CA LEU A 103 7.88 -5.58 -27.73
C LEU A 103 8.17 -7.02 -28.19
N TRP A 104 9.08 -7.16 -29.15
CA TRP A 104 9.57 -8.46 -29.56
C TRP A 104 10.37 -9.08 -28.41
N LEU A 105 9.84 -10.14 -27.82
CA LEU A 105 10.58 -10.96 -26.86
C LEU A 105 11.25 -12.10 -27.63
N PRO A 106 12.59 -12.23 -27.59
CA PRO A 106 13.24 -13.40 -28.13
C PRO A 106 12.68 -14.62 -27.40
N LEU A 107 12.17 -15.58 -28.16
CA LEU A 107 11.85 -16.90 -27.62
C LEU A 107 13.10 -17.39 -26.91
N LEU A 108 13.02 -17.56 -25.59
CA LEU A 108 14.02 -18.29 -24.83
C LEU A 108 14.17 -19.62 -25.56
N SER A 109 15.33 -19.79 -26.19
CA SER A 109 15.62 -20.96 -27.00
C SER A 109 15.53 -22.15 -26.05
N ALA A 110 14.45 -22.91 -26.15
CA ALA A 110 14.28 -24.13 -25.39
C ALA A 110 15.50 -24.99 -25.67
N ARG A 111 16.36 -25.12 -24.66
CA ARG A 111 17.54 -25.97 -24.74
C ARG A 111 17.05 -27.39 -25.02
N ARG A 112 17.41 -27.88 -26.21
CA ARG A 112 17.21 -29.24 -26.70
C ARG A 112 17.66 -30.28 -25.65
N ARG A 113 16.81 -31.27 -25.38
CA ARG A 113 17.19 -32.68 -25.12
C ARG A 113 16.29 -33.51 -26.03
N GLU A 114 16.69 -34.53 -26.75
CA GLU A 114 17.95 -35.17 -27.13
C GLU A 114 17.64 -35.82 -28.49
#